data_AF-A0A932QAX3-F1
#
_entry.id   AF-A0A932QAX3-F1
#
_cell.length_a   1.000
_cell.length_b   1.000
_cell.length_c   1.000
_cell.angle_alpha   90.00
_cell.angle_beta   90.00
_cell.angle_gamma   90.00
#
_symmetry.space_group_name_H-M   'P 1'
#
loop_
_entity.id
_entity.type
_entity.pdbx_description
1 polymer ?
#
loop_
_entity_poly.entity_id
_entity_poly.type
_entity_poly.pdbx_seq_one_letter_code
_entity_poly.pdbx_strand_id
1 'polypeptide(L)'
;MARNSKMLSSIVLVFSLVLLALGILGASGCNSSSALISGVTFSVPPNVETLKVQLNFANSIQSDLGGTFEVAASGTDYGTIEIEPSSPSSPFNVGFLLNLNIVNEQKYVNLTPVQDLPSGQPIPIPGLNRAFAKIQLDNQLNPNFDIYAYVDVAGKQWIGLALTLKFLNNKYFPAGLSLSQGFVKDAAGNNQIYGAVFGPKVDNAGNMTGPGGIALFANAATLIANAHQGALPAAAFVKSDSMMLFQGPHADFYNKHPRQAAGLAEVFRQVLKSNSFGNKPL
;
A
#
# COMPACT_ATOMS: atom_id res chain seq x y z
N MET A 1 -35.59 -0.98 -55.74
CA MET A 1 -34.13 -1.09 -56.00
C MET A 1 -33.56 0.32 -56.00
N ALA A 2 -33.05 0.79 -54.86
CA ALA A 2 -32.27 2.02 -54.72
C ALA A 2 -31.57 2.00 -53.34
N ARG A 3 -30.33 2.48 -53.31
CA ARG A 3 -29.25 2.11 -52.40
C ARG A 3 -29.25 2.83 -51.04
N ASN A 4 -28.72 2.12 -50.04
CA ASN A 4 -27.96 2.59 -48.88
C ASN A 4 -27.08 3.82 -49.15
N SER A 5 -26.96 4.72 -48.15
CA SER A 5 -25.75 5.41 -47.63
C SER A 5 -26.26 6.63 -46.82
N LYS A 6 -25.83 7.05 -45.63
CA LYS A 6 -24.63 6.90 -44.80
C LYS A 6 -25.04 7.20 -43.35
N MET A 7 -24.70 6.32 -42.41
CA MET A 7 -24.67 6.63 -40.99
C MET A 7 -23.24 6.36 -40.54
N LEU A 8 -22.40 7.40 -40.54
CA LEU A 8 -21.00 7.36 -40.10
C LEU A 8 -20.49 8.80 -40.00
N SER A 9 -20.62 9.40 -38.82
CA SER A 9 -19.88 10.59 -38.40
C SER A 9 -20.14 10.81 -36.92
N SER A 10 -19.42 10.10 -36.04
CA SER A 10 -19.22 10.43 -34.61
C SER A 10 -18.26 9.47 -33.90
N ILE A 11 -17.12 9.08 -34.49
CA ILE A 11 -16.08 8.28 -33.79
C ILE A 11 -14.69 8.70 -34.27
N VAL A 12 -14.29 9.98 -34.13
CA VAL A 12 -12.88 10.38 -34.20
C VAL A 12 -12.69 11.70 -33.42
N LEU A 13 -12.78 11.72 -32.08
CA LEU A 13 -12.33 12.89 -31.29
C LEU A 13 -12.17 12.65 -29.77
N VAL A 14 -11.71 11.47 -29.34
CA VAL A 14 -11.34 11.23 -27.92
C VAL A 14 -9.91 10.70 -27.75
N PHE A 15 -9.20 10.37 -28.83
CA PHE A 15 -7.85 9.79 -28.73
C PHE A 15 -6.70 10.81 -28.60
N SER A 16 -6.96 12.11 -28.68
CA SER A 16 -5.89 13.13 -28.68
C SER A 16 -5.53 13.72 -27.31
N LEU A 17 -6.28 13.44 -26.23
CA LEU A 17 -5.97 14.02 -24.92
C LEU A 17 -4.98 13.20 -24.07
N VAL A 18 -4.76 11.91 -24.38
CA VAL A 18 -3.86 11.05 -23.59
C VAL A 18 -2.41 11.15 -24.05
N LEU A 19 -2.15 11.56 -25.29
CA LEU A 19 -0.80 11.70 -25.84
C LEU A 19 -0.11 13.03 -25.52
N LEU A 20 -0.85 14.08 -25.14
CA LEU A 20 -0.23 15.38 -24.78
C LEU A 20 0.32 15.42 -23.35
N ALA A 21 -0.11 14.53 -22.46
CA ALA A 21 0.39 14.48 -21.07
C ALA A 21 1.79 13.85 -20.94
N LEU A 22 2.27 13.15 -21.98
CA LEU A 22 3.60 12.53 -21.98
C LEU A 22 4.70 13.45 -22.54
N GLY A 23 4.34 14.64 -23.05
CA GLY A 23 5.25 15.56 -23.75
C GLY A 23 5.92 16.65 -22.89
N ILE A 24 5.54 16.83 -21.63
CA ILE A 24 6.02 17.94 -20.77
C ILE A 24 6.82 17.42 -19.55
N LEU A 25 7.76 16.49 -19.78
CA LEU A 25 8.74 16.08 -18.75
C LEU A 25 10.20 16.28 -19.22
N GLY A 26 10.41 17.10 -20.25
CA GLY A 26 11.74 17.59 -20.63
C GLY A 26 12.13 18.81 -19.81
N ALA A 27 13.25 18.71 -19.08
CA ALA A 27 13.93 19.78 -18.35
C ALA A 27 13.40 20.12 -16.94
N SER A 28 13.60 19.20 -16.00
CA SER A 28 14.09 19.57 -14.66
C SER A 28 15.02 18.47 -14.15
N GLY A 29 16.32 18.71 -14.28
CA GLY A 29 17.32 17.92 -13.60
C GLY A 29 17.19 18.13 -12.09
N CYS A 30 16.72 17.11 -11.39
CA CYS A 30 17.07 16.81 -10.02
C CYS A 30 16.81 15.31 -9.82
N ASN A 31 17.82 14.57 -9.38
CA ASN A 31 17.80 13.15 -9.00
C ASN A 31 16.96 12.89 -7.73
N SER A 32 15.83 13.57 -7.60
CA SER A 32 14.86 13.30 -6.54
C SER A 32 13.89 12.29 -7.09
N SER A 33 14.25 11.00 -7.02
CA SER A 33 13.25 9.93 -7.07
C SER A 33 12.21 10.26 -6.00
N SER A 34 11.07 10.85 -6.40
CA SER A 34 10.03 11.23 -5.45
C SER A 34 9.43 9.93 -4.92
N ALA A 35 9.93 9.47 -3.77
CA ALA A 35 9.44 8.27 -3.15
C ALA A 35 7.93 8.44 -2.89
N LEU A 36 7.13 7.47 -3.32
CA LEU A 36 5.68 7.45 -3.05
C LEU A 36 5.39 7.51 -1.54
N ILE A 37 6.15 6.72 -0.80
CA ILE A 37 6.17 6.66 0.65
C ILE A 37 7.38 7.49 1.09
N SER A 38 7.13 8.60 1.79
CA SER A 38 8.19 9.51 2.25
C SER A 38 8.96 8.94 3.44
N GLY A 39 8.29 8.13 4.25
CA GLY A 39 8.87 7.51 5.43
C GLY A 39 7.87 6.70 6.23
N VAL A 40 8.33 6.18 7.35
CA VAL A 40 7.52 5.49 8.35
C VAL A 40 7.61 6.20 9.68
N THR A 41 6.47 6.37 10.34
CA THR A 41 6.41 6.73 11.74
C THR A 41 6.15 5.46 12.52
N PHE A 42 6.95 5.18 13.53
CA PHE A 42 6.66 4.09 14.46
C PHE A 42 6.86 4.55 15.90
N SER A 43 6.10 3.93 16.80
CA SER A 43 6.19 4.19 18.25
C SER A 43 5.90 2.91 19.03
N VAL A 44 6.74 2.64 20.02
CA VAL A 44 6.55 1.57 21.01
C VAL A 44 6.60 2.26 22.37
N PRO A 45 5.46 2.41 23.08
CA PRO A 45 5.44 3.06 24.37
C PRO A 45 6.26 2.27 25.42
N PRO A 46 6.72 2.90 26.51
CA PRO A 46 7.58 2.25 27.51
C PRO A 46 6.97 1.03 28.19
N ASN A 47 5.64 0.95 28.30
CA ASN A 47 4.93 -0.20 28.85
C ASN A 47 4.78 -1.37 27.85
N VAL A 48 5.12 -1.15 26.57
CA VAL A 48 5.11 -2.17 25.51
C VAL A 48 3.75 -2.88 25.40
N GLU A 49 2.68 -2.14 25.66
CA GLU A 49 1.31 -2.63 25.48
C GLU A 49 0.86 -2.49 24.03
N THR A 50 1.39 -1.49 23.32
CA THR A 50 1.00 -1.21 21.94
C THR A 50 2.19 -0.98 21.02
N LEU A 51 1.98 -1.19 19.73
CA LEU A 51 2.92 -0.85 18.66
C LEU A 51 2.17 -0.03 17.62
N LYS A 52 2.58 1.22 17.42
CA LYS A 52 2.07 2.06 16.33
C LYS A 52 3.04 2.04 15.17
N VAL A 53 2.55 1.75 13.96
CA VAL A 53 3.31 1.86 12.71
C VAL A 53 2.45 2.53 11.64
N GLN A 54 2.95 3.59 11.02
CA GLN A 54 2.29 4.34 9.96
C GLN A 54 3.22 4.58 8.79
N LEU A 55 2.74 4.26 7.58
CA LEU A 55 3.31 4.77 6.34
C LEU A 55 2.92 6.24 6.20
N ASN A 56 3.91 7.09 5.96
CA ASN A 56 3.70 8.48 5.59
C ASN A 56 3.93 8.60 4.09
N PHE A 57 2.92 9.04 3.34
CA PHE A 57 3.08 9.28 1.91
C PHE A 57 3.80 10.61 1.67
N ALA A 58 4.28 10.84 0.44
CA ALA A 58 4.80 12.16 0.08
C ALA A 58 3.68 13.22 0.13
N ASN A 59 4.01 14.46 0.49
CA ASN A 59 3.04 15.58 0.53
C ASN A 59 2.33 15.84 -0.81
N SER A 60 2.91 15.34 -1.90
CA SER A 60 2.32 15.41 -3.23
C SER A 60 1.15 14.43 -3.43
N ILE A 61 1.03 13.41 -2.57
CA ILE A 61 -0.10 12.47 -2.47
C ILE A 61 -1.19 13.12 -1.63
N GLN A 62 -2.32 13.43 -2.27
CA GLN A 62 -3.50 13.98 -1.60
C GLN A 62 -4.62 12.96 -1.68
N SER A 63 -5.23 12.67 -0.53
CA SER A 63 -6.33 11.73 -0.38
C SER A 63 -7.11 12.15 0.86
N ASP A 64 -8.43 12.14 0.79
CA ASP A 64 -9.32 12.32 1.93
C ASP A 64 -9.91 10.99 2.44
N LEU A 65 -9.41 9.87 1.91
CA LEU A 65 -9.64 8.56 2.52
C LEU A 65 -9.21 8.64 3.98
N GLY A 66 -10.11 8.33 4.89
CA GLY A 66 -9.86 8.42 6.32
C GLY A 66 -10.81 7.56 7.12
N GLY A 67 -10.36 7.18 8.31
CA GLY A 67 -11.15 6.41 9.26
C GLY A 67 -10.28 5.61 10.23
N THR A 68 -10.89 5.21 11.33
CA THR A 68 -10.31 4.29 12.32
C THR A 68 -11.16 3.03 12.34
N PHE A 69 -10.51 1.88 12.23
CA PHE A 69 -11.17 0.58 12.12
C PHE A 69 -10.67 -0.32 13.23
N GLU A 70 -11.58 -0.77 14.09
CA GLU A 70 -11.25 -1.72 15.15
C GLU A 70 -10.90 -3.07 14.53
N VAL A 71 -9.80 -3.65 15.02
CA VAL A 71 -9.39 -5.02 14.70
C VAL A 71 -9.81 -5.87 15.87
N ALA A 72 -11.01 -6.43 15.82
CA ALA A 72 -11.50 -7.31 16.87
C ALA A 72 -11.96 -8.65 16.29
N ALA A 73 -11.67 -9.75 16.98
CA ALA A 73 -12.26 -11.05 16.65
C ALA A 73 -12.67 -11.79 17.92
N SER A 74 -13.89 -12.34 17.92
CA SER A 74 -14.44 -13.14 19.03
C SER A 74 -14.37 -12.42 20.40
N GLY A 75 -14.56 -11.10 20.42
CA GLY A 75 -14.53 -10.28 21.63
C GLY A 75 -13.14 -9.88 22.13
N THR A 76 -12.06 -10.26 21.42
CA THR A 76 -10.70 -9.79 21.70
C THR A 76 -10.38 -8.55 20.86
N ASP A 77 -9.88 -7.50 21.51
CA ASP A 77 -9.34 -6.30 20.86
C ASP A 77 -7.87 -6.49 20.47
N TYR A 78 -7.58 -6.40 19.17
CA TYR A 78 -6.23 -6.46 18.61
C TYR A 78 -5.65 -5.10 18.27
N GLY A 79 -6.41 -4.03 18.52
CA GLY A 79 -6.04 -2.65 18.24
C GLY A 79 -6.83 -2.08 17.07
N THR A 80 -6.25 -1.10 16.39
CA THR A 80 -6.94 -0.33 15.36
C THR A 80 -6.08 -0.15 14.11
N ILE A 81 -6.74 -0.02 12.97
CA ILE A 81 -6.16 0.49 11.73
C ILE A 81 -6.53 1.95 11.60
N GLU A 82 -5.55 2.78 11.29
CA GLU A 82 -5.67 4.23 11.20
C GLU A 82 -5.36 4.67 9.77
N ILE A 83 -6.35 5.24 9.10
CA ILE A 83 -6.20 5.90 7.81
C ILE A 83 -6.41 7.40 8.06
N GLU A 84 -5.35 8.19 7.89
CA GLU A 84 -5.41 9.63 8.10
C GLU A 84 -5.42 10.34 6.75
N PRO A 85 -6.45 11.15 6.45
CA PRO A 85 -6.50 11.92 5.22
C PRO A 85 -5.40 12.98 5.20
N SER A 86 -4.96 13.35 3.99
CA SER A 86 -4.06 14.48 3.80
C SER A 86 -4.74 15.79 4.17
N SER A 87 -3.99 16.69 4.79
CA SER A 87 -4.37 18.08 5.07
C SER A 87 -3.30 19.05 4.57
N PRO A 88 -3.52 20.37 4.60
CA PRO A 88 -2.46 21.34 4.29
C PRO A 88 -1.20 21.19 5.16
N SER A 89 -1.34 20.59 6.35
CA SER A 89 -0.27 20.43 7.34
C SER A 89 0.19 18.98 7.54
N SER A 90 -0.48 17.98 6.94
CA SER A 90 -0.16 16.56 7.13
C SER A 90 -0.28 15.77 5.82
N PRO A 91 0.66 14.87 5.51
CA PRO A 91 0.50 13.95 4.39
C PRO A 91 -0.62 12.94 4.67
N PHE A 92 -1.04 12.24 3.62
CA PHE A 92 -1.87 11.05 3.75
C PHE A 92 -1.08 9.95 4.48
N ASN A 93 -1.69 9.31 5.48
CA ASN A 93 -1.05 8.24 6.25
C ASN A 93 -1.92 6.99 6.32
N VAL A 94 -1.28 5.83 6.34
CA VAL A 94 -1.94 4.53 6.56
C VAL A 94 -1.12 3.73 7.56
N GLY A 95 -1.75 3.26 8.62
CA GLY A 95 -1.05 2.50 9.63
C GLY A 95 -1.97 1.70 10.53
N PHE A 96 -1.36 1.19 11.60
CA PHE A 96 -2.06 0.47 12.64
C PHE A 96 -1.48 0.80 14.00
N LEU A 97 -2.35 0.74 15.00
CA LEU A 97 -2.03 0.68 16.42
C LEU A 97 -2.38 -0.71 16.90
N LEU A 98 -1.37 -1.54 17.13
CA LEU A 98 -1.54 -2.93 17.50
C LEU A 98 -1.51 -3.09 19.02
N ASN A 99 -2.43 -3.89 19.57
CA ASN A 99 -2.31 -4.40 20.94
C ASN A 99 -1.34 -5.59 20.95
N LEU A 100 -0.25 -5.49 21.70
CA LEU A 100 0.82 -6.49 21.68
C LEU A 100 0.45 -7.81 22.37
N ASN A 101 -0.69 -7.87 23.07
CA ASN A 101 -1.24 -9.14 23.56
C ASN A 101 -1.54 -10.14 22.43
N ILE A 102 -1.72 -9.64 21.20
CA ILE A 102 -1.96 -10.42 19.99
C ILE A 102 -0.88 -11.49 19.75
N VAL A 103 0.40 -11.19 20.03
CA VAL A 103 1.52 -12.08 19.70
C VAL A 103 1.54 -13.35 20.56
N ASN A 104 0.83 -13.32 21.68
CA ASN A 104 0.74 -14.42 22.63
C ASN A 104 -0.52 -15.28 22.44
N GLU A 105 -1.45 -14.88 21.56
CA GLU A 105 -2.71 -15.59 21.43
C GLU A 105 -2.58 -16.80 20.49
N GLN A 106 -3.00 -17.98 20.96
CA GLN A 106 -2.92 -19.23 20.19
C GLN A 106 -4.06 -19.42 19.18
N LYS A 107 -5.05 -18.52 19.14
CA LYS A 107 -6.27 -18.70 18.33
C LYS A 107 -6.08 -18.51 16.83
N TYR A 108 -4.91 -18.05 16.37
CA TYR A 108 -4.60 -17.93 14.93
C TYR A 108 -4.52 -19.28 14.19
N VAL A 109 -4.50 -20.40 14.92
CA VAL A 109 -4.34 -21.76 14.38
C VAL A 109 -5.45 -22.16 13.38
N ASN A 110 -6.62 -21.51 13.39
CA ASN A 110 -7.74 -21.83 12.50
C ASN A 110 -7.87 -20.91 11.27
N LEU A 111 -6.92 -20.01 11.01
CA LEU A 111 -7.01 -19.08 9.90
C LEU A 111 -6.35 -19.65 8.63
N THR A 112 -6.96 -19.36 7.48
CA THR A 112 -6.46 -19.81 6.18
C THR A 112 -5.07 -19.21 5.91
N PRO A 113 -4.03 -20.03 5.75
CA PRO A 113 -2.70 -19.55 5.41
C PRO A 113 -2.67 -18.96 4.01
N VAL A 114 -2.06 -17.79 3.86
CA VAL A 114 -1.82 -17.12 2.58
C VAL A 114 -0.36 -16.67 2.49
N GLN A 115 0.16 -16.55 1.28
CA GLN A 115 1.49 -15.98 1.01
C GLN A 115 1.41 -14.70 0.18
N ASP A 116 0.19 -14.33 -0.20
CA ASP A 116 -0.09 -13.28 -1.17
C ASP A 116 -0.98 -12.18 -0.59
N LEU A 117 -0.80 -11.00 -1.15
CA LEU A 117 -1.72 -9.87 -1.06
C LEU A 117 -3.07 -10.22 -1.71
N PRO A 118 -4.14 -9.44 -1.45
CA PRO A 118 -5.49 -9.80 -1.92
C PRO A 118 -5.62 -9.97 -3.44
N SER A 119 -4.80 -9.25 -4.21
CA SER A 119 -4.70 -9.34 -5.68
C SER A 119 -3.73 -10.43 -6.18
N GLY A 120 -3.13 -11.20 -5.30
CA GLY A 120 -2.29 -12.37 -5.65
C GLY A 120 -0.81 -12.10 -5.86
N GLN A 121 -0.33 -10.87 -5.63
CA GLN A 121 1.11 -10.60 -5.56
C GLN A 121 1.68 -11.11 -4.24
N PRO A 122 2.95 -11.55 -4.21
CA PRO A 122 3.60 -11.93 -2.97
C PRO A 122 3.56 -10.80 -1.93
N ILE A 123 3.50 -11.18 -0.65
CA ILE A 123 3.71 -10.25 0.47
C ILE A 123 5.05 -9.52 0.29
N PRO A 124 5.12 -8.19 0.47
CA PRO A 124 6.25 -7.35 0.08
C PRO A 124 7.44 -7.41 1.06
N ILE A 125 7.76 -8.61 1.56
CA ILE A 125 8.91 -8.87 2.44
C ILE A 125 9.90 -9.76 1.66
N PRO A 126 10.97 -9.18 1.08
CA PRO A 126 11.94 -9.91 0.26
C PRO A 126 12.56 -11.09 1.00
N GLY A 127 12.63 -12.24 0.33
CA GLY A 127 13.22 -13.47 0.90
C GLY A 127 12.35 -14.19 1.94
N LEU A 128 11.19 -13.62 2.33
CA LEU A 128 10.27 -14.26 3.25
C LEU A 128 9.23 -15.10 2.48
N ASN A 129 9.48 -16.41 2.38
CA ASN A 129 8.51 -17.37 1.86
C ASN A 129 7.82 -18.11 3.02
N ARG A 130 6.90 -17.43 3.70
CA ARG A 130 6.17 -17.97 4.87
C ARG A 130 4.69 -17.64 4.79
N ALA A 131 3.88 -18.49 5.41
CA ALA A 131 2.44 -18.33 5.46
C ALA A 131 2.01 -17.33 6.55
N PHE A 132 1.06 -16.48 6.19
CA PHE A 132 0.38 -15.54 7.05
C PHE A 132 -1.09 -15.93 7.18
N ALA A 133 -1.69 -15.64 8.33
CA ALA A 133 -3.13 -15.61 8.46
C ALA A 133 -3.64 -14.28 7.92
N LYS A 134 -4.66 -14.32 7.07
CA LYS A 134 -5.34 -13.12 6.55
C LYS A 134 -6.71 -12.97 7.20
N ILE A 135 -6.97 -11.80 7.75
CA ILE A 135 -8.25 -11.43 8.37
C ILE A 135 -8.81 -10.26 7.57
N GLN A 136 -9.95 -10.44 6.92
CA GLN A 136 -10.66 -9.33 6.30
C GLN A 136 -11.49 -8.62 7.37
N LEU A 137 -11.38 -7.30 7.45
CA LEU A 137 -12.16 -6.50 8.39
C LEU A 137 -13.47 -6.05 7.75
N ASP A 138 -14.52 -6.01 8.57
CA ASP A 138 -15.82 -5.52 8.15
C ASP A 138 -15.76 -3.99 7.96
N ASN A 139 -15.68 -3.56 6.71
CA ASN A 139 -15.74 -2.16 6.35
C ASN A 139 -17.15 -1.77 5.92
N GLN A 140 -17.98 -1.37 6.88
CA GLN A 140 -19.33 -0.84 6.61
C GLN A 140 -19.33 0.65 6.25
N LEU A 141 -18.21 1.34 6.48
CA LEU A 141 -18.14 2.79 6.31
C LEU A 141 -17.98 3.21 4.84
N ASN A 142 -17.31 2.38 4.02
CA ASN A 142 -17.00 2.79 2.66
C ASN A 142 -16.86 1.60 1.70
N PRO A 143 -17.73 1.49 0.66
CA PRO A 143 -17.65 0.39 -0.28
C PRO A 143 -16.40 0.46 -1.18
N ASN A 144 -15.68 1.59 -1.26
CA ASN A 144 -14.59 1.79 -2.22
C ASN A 144 -13.26 1.15 -1.79
N PHE A 145 -13.16 0.60 -0.59
CA PHE A 145 -11.99 -0.16 -0.17
C PHE A 145 -12.34 -1.30 0.76
N ASP A 146 -11.45 -2.28 0.84
CA ASP A 146 -11.49 -3.33 1.85
C ASP A 146 -10.18 -3.30 2.63
N ILE A 147 -10.22 -3.75 3.88
CA ILE A 147 -9.06 -3.78 4.76
C ILE A 147 -8.78 -5.22 5.16
N TYR A 148 -7.51 -5.61 5.11
CA TYR A 148 -7.03 -6.92 5.49
C TYR A 148 -5.92 -6.77 6.51
N ALA A 149 -5.97 -7.51 7.61
CA ALA A 149 -4.87 -7.70 8.53
C ALA A 149 -4.14 -9.02 8.24
N TYR A 150 -2.83 -9.05 8.50
CA TYR A 150 -1.94 -10.17 8.28
C TYR A 150 -1.16 -10.48 9.55
N VAL A 151 -1.09 -11.76 9.93
CA VAL A 151 -0.29 -12.22 11.06
C VAL A 151 0.58 -13.40 10.63
N ASP A 152 1.88 -13.31 10.86
CA ASP A 152 2.84 -14.39 10.56
C ASP A 152 2.62 -15.58 11.51
N VAL A 153 1.98 -16.63 11.00
CA VAL A 153 1.61 -17.81 11.81
C VAL A 153 2.82 -18.69 12.06
N ALA A 154 3.75 -18.76 11.10
CA ALA A 154 4.89 -19.65 11.16
C ALA A 154 6.04 -19.06 11.99
N GLY A 155 6.39 -17.80 11.74
CA GLY A 155 7.49 -17.11 12.39
C GLY A 155 7.09 -16.30 13.62
N LYS A 156 5.82 -15.89 13.74
CA LYS A 156 5.32 -15.00 14.81
C LYS A 156 6.08 -13.68 14.92
N GLN A 157 6.66 -13.22 13.81
CA GLN A 157 7.51 -12.04 13.77
C GLN A 157 6.80 -10.87 13.12
N TRP A 158 6.07 -11.14 12.04
CA TRP A 158 5.50 -10.11 11.19
C TRP A 158 4.02 -9.93 11.39
N ILE A 159 3.61 -8.67 11.37
CA ILE A 159 2.21 -8.26 11.32
C ILE A 159 2.10 -7.28 10.15
N GLY A 160 0.96 -7.29 9.47
CA GLY A 160 0.75 -6.38 8.36
C GLY A 160 -0.70 -6.02 8.15
N LEU A 161 -0.89 -5.07 7.25
CA LEU A 161 -2.17 -4.67 6.71
C LEU A 161 -2.09 -4.52 5.20
N ALA A 162 -3.22 -4.71 4.53
CA ALA A 162 -3.42 -4.29 3.16
C ALA A 162 -4.76 -3.54 3.06
N LEU A 163 -4.72 -2.38 2.44
CA LEU A 163 -5.87 -1.59 2.04
C LEU A 163 -6.06 -1.77 0.54
N THR A 164 -7.11 -2.47 0.10
CA THR A 164 -7.41 -2.60 -1.31
C THR A 164 -8.34 -1.49 -1.78
N LEU A 165 -7.96 -0.79 -2.85
CA LEU A 165 -8.68 0.34 -3.40
C LEU A 165 -9.47 -0.14 -4.63
N LYS A 166 -10.80 -0.22 -4.53
CA LYS A 166 -11.66 -0.76 -5.60
C LYS A 166 -11.65 0.07 -6.89
N PHE A 167 -11.17 1.30 -6.83
CA PHE A 167 -10.96 2.15 -8.00
C PHE A 167 -9.59 1.95 -8.68
N LEU A 168 -8.64 1.26 -8.02
CA LEU A 168 -7.30 1.03 -8.57
C LEU A 168 -7.29 -0.16 -9.54
N ASN A 169 -7.52 0.14 -10.83
CA ASN A 169 -7.55 -0.82 -11.92
C ASN A 169 -6.30 -0.75 -12.84
N ASN A 170 -6.26 -1.59 -13.88
CA ASN A 170 -5.09 -1.78 -14.75
C ASN A 170 -4.77 -0.57 -15.64
N LYS A 171 -5.67 0.43 -15.72
CA LYS A 171 -5.39 1.72 -16.36
C LYS A 171 -4.40 2.56 -15.54
N TYR A 172 -4.42 2.37 -14.23
CA TYR A 172 -3.80 3.25 -13.24
C TYR A 172 -2.57 2.65 -12.59
N PHE A 173 -2.55 1.33 -12.43
CA PHE A 173 -1.38 0.62 -11.95
C PHE A 173 -1.29 -0.73 -12.68
N PRO A 174 -0.12 -1.13 -13.21
CA PRO A 174 0.01 -2.37 -13.95
C PRO A 174 -0.45 -3.58 -13.13
N ALA A 175 -1.28 -4.42 -13.76
CA ALA A 175 -1.79 -5.62 -13.13
C ALA A 175 -0.65 -6.55 -12.69
N GLY A 176 -0.77 -7.12 -11.51
CA GLY A 176 0.23 -8.03 -10.94
C GLY A 176 1.54 -7.37 -10.48
N LEU A 177 1.76 -6.08 -10.76
CA LEU A 177 2.97 -5.39 -10.30
C LEU A 177 2.83 -5.00 -8.83
N SER A 178 3.93 -5.02 -8.09
CA SER A 178 4.05 -4.46 -6.75
C SER A 178 5.32 -3.62 -6.65
N LEU A 179 5.24 -2.52 -5.92
CA LEU A 179 6.32 -1.58 -5.65
C LEU A 179 6.49 -1.47 -4.13
N SER A 180 7.58 -2.00 -3.60
CA SER A 180 7.85 -2.03 -2.17
C SER A 180 9.07 -1.21 -1.78
N GLN A 181 9.07 -0.72 -0.53
CA GLN A 181 10.15 0.03 0.10
C GLN A 181 10.34 -0.50 1.52
N GLY A 182 11.60 -0.71 1.90
CA GLY A 182 11.97 -1.13 3.26
C GLY A 182 12.40 0.06 4.11
N PHE A 183 12.14 -0.04 5.41
CA PHE A 183 12.43 0.96 6.44
C PHE A 183 12.93 0.27 7.70
N VAL A 184 13.66 1.03 8.53
CA VAL A 184 14.18 0.62 9.84
C VAL A 184 15.05 -0.64 9.74
N LYS A 185 16.36 -0.48 9.70
CA LYS A 185 17.28 -1.63 9.62
C LYS A 185 17.61 -2.17 11.00
N ASP A 186 17.68 -3.50 11.13
CA ASP A 186 18.26 -4.15 12.30
C ASP A 186 19.80 -4.12 12.26
N ALA A 187 20.44 -4.67 13.30
CA ALA A 187 21.89 -4.78 13.37
C ALA A 187 22.52 -5.63 12.24
N ALA A 188 21.73 -6.50 11.59
CA ALA A 188 22.16 -7.30 10.44
C ALA A 188 21.89 -6.60 9.10
N GLY A 189 21.34 -5.38 9.11
CA GLY A 189 21.04 -4.59 7.92
C GLY A 189 19.71 -4.95 7.24
N ASN A 190 18.89 -5.82 7.83
CA ASN A 190 17.59 -6.19 7.28
C ASN A 190 16.54 -5.15 7.65
N ASN A 191 15.66 -4.80 6.71
CA ASN A 191 14.55 -3.90 6.99
C ASN A 191 13.50 -4.60 7.88
N GLN A 192 12.99 -3.87 8.86
CA GLN A 192 12.00 -4.33 9.82
C GLN A 192 10.59 -3.84 9.47
N ILE A 193 10.45 -2.90 8.55
CA ILE A 193 9.16 -2.40 8.09
C ILE A 193 9.19 -2.33 6.57
N TYR A 194 8.11 -2.78 5.92
CA TYR A 194 7.93 -2.71 4.47
C TYR A 194 6.61 -2.03 4.14
N GLY A 195 6.66 -1.00 3.32
CA GLY A 195 5.49 -0.39 2.70
C GLY A 195 5.45 -0.75 1.23
N ALA A 196 4.27 -1.00 0.67
CA ALA A 196 4.10 -1.31 -0.73
C ALA A 196 2.85 -0.70 -1.35
N VAL A 197 2.90 -0.46 -2.65
CA VAL A 197 1.75 -0.22 -3.51
C VAL A 197 1.67 -1.37 -4.51
N PHE A 198 0.50 -1.99 -4.64
CA PHE A 198 0.31 -3.15 -5.51
C PHE A 198 -0.84 -2.93 -6.50
N GLY A 199 -0.67 -3.48 -7.69
CA GLY A 199 -1.64 -3.41 -8.78
C GLY A 199 -2.80 -4.38 -8.64
N PRO A 200 -3.82 -4.25 -9.49
CA PRO A 200 -4.95 -5.17 -9.50
C PRO A 200 -4.57 -6.55 -10.05
N LYS A 201 -5.47 -7.50 -9.84
CA LYS A 201 -5.54 -8.75 -10.59
C LYS A 201 -6.52 -8.59 -11.74
N VAL A 202 -6.16 -9.08 -12.92
CA VAL A 202 -7.04 -9.10 -14.09
C VAL A 202 -7.20 -10.53 -14.63
N ASP A 203 -8.35 -10.81 -15.24
CA ASP A 203 -8.58 -12.03 -16.01
C ASP A 203 -7.98 -11.95 -17.42
N ASN A 204 -8.14 -13.01 -18.21
CA ASN A 204 -7.65 -13.09 -19.59
C ASN A 204 -8.31 -12.06 -20.54
N ALA A 205 -9.47 -11.51 -20.16
CA ALA A 205 -10.17 -10.47 -20.90
C ALA A 205 -9.77 -9.06 -20.43
N GLY A 206 -8.87 -8.94 -19.45
CA GLY A 206 -8.43 -7.67 -18.87
C GLY A 206 -9.39 -7.08 -17.84
N ASN A 207 -10.44 -7.81 -17.45
CA ASN A 207 -11.36 -7.36 -16.41
C ASN A 207 -10.72 -7.53 -15.03
N MET A 208 -10.94 -6.55 -14.16
CA MET A 208 -10.41 -6.60 -12.80
C MET A 208 -11.14 -7.67 -11.97
N THR A 209 -10.41 -8.67 -11.50
CA THR A 209 -10.90 -9.72 -10.59
C THR A 209 -10.44 -9.52 -9.15
N GLY A 210 -9.51 -8.60 -8.91
CA GLY A 210 -9.02 -8.22 -7.59
C GLY A 210 -8.48 -6.79 -7.62
N PRO A 211 -8.87 -5.92 -6.69
CA PRO A 211 -8.38 -4.55 -6.63
C PRO A 211 -6.91 -4.48 -6.25
N GLY A 212 -6.19 -3.46 -6.76
CA GLY A 212 -4.88 -3.10 -6.23
C GLY A 212 -4.99 -2.35 -4.89
N GLY A 213 -3.87 -1.91 -4.32
CA GLY A 213 -3.91 -1.27 -3.01
C GLY A 213 -2.57 -0.82 -2.43
N ILE A 214 -2.60 -0.56 -1.13
CA ILE A 214 -1.46 -0.20 -0.29
C ILE A 214 -1.28 -1.33 0.73
N ALA A 215 -0.04 -1.72 1.02
CA ALA A 215 0.26 -2.66 2.08
C ALA A 215 1.37 -2.14 3.00
N LEU A 216 1.31 -2.52 4.27
CA LEU A 216 2.29 -2.21 5.29
C LEU A 216 2.55 -3.47 6.11
N PHE A 217 3.81 -3.84 6.30
CA PHE A 217 4.23 -4.97 7.12
C PHE A 217 5.32 -4.51 8.08
N ALA A 218 5.28 -4.98 9.33
CA ALA A 218 6.27 -4.68 10.34
C ALA A 218 6.66 -5.96 11.09
N ASN A 219 7.96 -6.13 11.32
CA ASN A 219 8.52 -7.15 12.19
C ASN A 219 8.33 -6.70 13.65
N ALA A 220 7.12 -6.90 14.16
CA ALA A 220 6.73 -6.50 15.51
C ALA A 220 7.69 -7.07 16.57
N ALA A 221 8.10 -8.34 16.42
CA ALA A 221 8.99 -8.99 17.39
C ALA A 221 10.34 -8.26 17.51
N THR A 222 10.99 -7.93 16.40
CA THR A 222 12.28 -7.21 16.43
C THR A 222 12.10 -5.77 16.91
N LEU A 223 11.04 -5.08 16.48
CA LEU A 223 10.77 -3.69 16.91
C LEU A 223 10.57 -3.60 18.42
N ILE A 224 9.82 -4.55 19.00
CA ILE A 224 9.61 -4.67 20.45
C ILE A 224 10.92 -4.98 21.18
N ALA A 225 11.68 -5.97 20.69
CA ALA A 225 12.95 -6.34 21.31
C ALA A 225 13.95 -5.17 21.33
N ASN A 226 14.03 -4.42 20.25
CA ASN A 226 14.89 -3.24 20.16
C ASN A 226 14.40 -2.09 21.06
N ALA A 227 13.08 -1.91 21.21
CA ALA A 227 12.52 -0.92 22.14
C ALA A 227 12.88 -1.26 23.60
N HIS A 228 12.78 -2.53 24.01
CA HIS A 228 13.19 -2.98 25.34
C HIS A 228 14.67 -2.74 25.63
N GLN A 229 15.52 -2.83 24.60
CA GLN A 229 16.96 -2.58 24.72
C GLN A 229 17.32 -1.09 24.70
N GLY A 230 16.34 -0.18 24.58
CA GLY A 230 16.58 1.25 24.41
C GLY A 230 17.24 1.61 23.08
N ALA A 231 17.26 0.69 22.11
CA ALA A 231 17.92 0.86 20.82
C ALA A 231 17.06 1.63 19.80
N LEU A 232 15.76 1.80 20.06
CA LEU A 232 14.85 2.62 19.25
C LEU A 232 14.29 3.77 20.10
N PRO A 233 14.18 4.99 19.53
CA PRO A 233 13.48 6.08 20.21
C PRO A 233 11.99 5.76 20.35
N ALA A 234 11.35 6.29 21.40
CA ALA A 234 9.94 6.06 21.72
C ALA A 234 8.99 6.41 20.55
N ALA A 235 9.37 7.38 19.72
CA ALA A 235 8.76 7.64 18.42
C ALA A 235 9.84 8.11 17.43
N ALA A 236 9.82 7.57 16.21
CA ALA A 236 10.72 8.02 15.15
C ALA A 236 10.02 8.10 13.80
N PHE A 237 10.35 9.16 13.06
CA PHE A 237 10.14 9.24 11.63
C PHE A 237 11.41 8.76 10.90
N VAL A 238 11.27 7.76 10.05
CA VAL A 238 12.38 7.16 9.31
C VAL A 238 12.10 7.30 7.82
N LYS A 239 12.96 8.05 7.13
CA LYS A 239 12.92 8.15 5.66
C LYS A 239 13.32 6.83 5.03
N SER A 240 12.78 6.53 3.86
CA SER A 240 13.27 5.42 3.05
C SER A 240 14.71 5.71 2.62
N ASP A 241 15.63 4.83 2.96
CA ASP A 241 17.00 4.78 2.42
C ASP A 241 17.14 3.66 1.38
N SER A 242 16.08 2.88 1.18
CA SER A 242 16.08 1.69 0.36
C SER A 242 15.65 2.01 -1.06
N MET A 243 16.31 1.38 -2.04
CA MET A 243 15.83 1.40 -3.41
C MET A 243 14.43 0.80 -3.49
N MET A 244 13.59 1.41 -4.32
CA MET A 244 12.30 0.85 -4.68
C MET A 244 12.48 -0.55 -5.29
N LEU A 245 11.81 -1.54 -4.73
CA LEU A 245 11.82 -2.90 -5.24
C LEU A 245 10.54 -3.16 -6.03
N PHE A 246 10.69 -3.48 -7.31
CA PHE A 246 9.58 -3.93 -8.14
C PHE A 246 9.47 -5.45 -8.12
N GLN A 247 8.27 -5.97 -7.95
CA GLN A 247 7.94 -7.40 -7.97
C GLN A 247 6.74 -7.68 -8.88
N GLY A 248 6.68 -8.89 -9.43
CA GLY A 248 5.58 -9.33 -10.31
C GLY A 248 5.86 -9.17 -11.81
N PRO A 249 4.84 -9.36 -12.66
CA PRO A 249 4.96 -9.17 -14.10
C PRO A 249 5.49 -7.76 -14.41
N HIS A 250 6.44 -7.67 -15.33
CA HIS A 250 7.09 -6.42 -15.75
C HIS A 250 8.01 -5.75 -14.71
N ALA A 251 8.29 -6.35 -13.55
CA ALA A 251 9.25 -5.81 -12.59
C ALA A 251 10.63 -5.51 -13.23
N ASP A 252 11.14 -6.43 -14.05
CA ASP A 252 12.40 -6.28 -14.78
C ASP A 252 12.45 -5.03 -15.66
N PHE A 253 11.31 -4.65 -16.25
CA PHE A 253 11.21 -3.43 -17.04
C PHE A 253 11.44 -2.23 -16.13
N TYR A 254 10.66 -2.08 -15.06
CA TYR A 254 10.78 -0.91 -14.17
C TYR A 254 12.12 -0.83 -13.45
N ASN A 255 12.69 -1.98 -13.05
CA ASN A 255 14.02 -2.05 -12.45
C ASN A 255 15.12 -1.55 -13.41
N LYS A 256 14.97 -1.75 -14.73
CA LYS A 256 15.91 -1.28 -15.75
C LYS A 256 15.61 0.13 -16.27
N HIS A 257 14.46 0.71 -15.92
CA HIS A 257 13.95 1.94 -16.51
C HIS A 257 13.49 2.95 -15.42
N PRO A 258 14.43 3.64 -14.75
CA PRO A 258 14.12 4.51 -13.60
C PRO A 258 13.13 5.64 -13.88
N ARG A 259 13.13 6.19 -15.10
CA ARG A 259 12.18 7.25 -15.49
C ARG A 259 10.74 6.72 -15.53
N GLN A 260 10.55 5.51 -16.03
CA GLN A 260 9.26 4.83 -16.09
C GLN A 260 8.80 4.42 -14.68
N ALA A 261 9.73 4.00 -13.83
CA ALA A 261 9.47 3.77 -12.41
C ALA A 261 8.98 5.03 -11.68
N ALA A 262 9.63 6.18 -11.92
CA ALA A 262 9.18 7.47 -11.39
C ALA A 262 7.81 7.89 -11.96
N GLY A 263 7.58 7.64 -13.26
CA GLY A 263 6.28 7.89 -13.89
C GLY A 263 5.14 7.09 -13.25
N LEU A 264 5.38 5.83 -12.86
CA LEU A 264 4.37 5.02 -12.18
C LEU A 264 3.98 5.60 -10.81
N ALA A 265 4.96 6.10 -10.05
CA ALA A 265 4.71 6.80 -8.80
C ALA A 265 3.80 8.02 -9.02
N GLU A 266 4.05 8.78 -10.08
CA GLU A 266 3.20 9.93 -10.45
C GLU A 266 1.78 9.50 -10.84
N VAL A 267 1.60 8.40 -11.57
CA VAL A 267 0.25 7.91 -11.90
C VAL A 267 -0.51 7.53 -10.63
N PHE A 268 0.12 6.78 -9.71
CA PHE A 268 -0.52 6.40 -8.45
C PHE A 268 -0.94 7.63 -7.63
N ARG A 269 -0.11 8.66 -7.60
CA ARG A 269 -0.42 9.95 -6.98
C ARG A 269 -1.67 10.60 -7.55
N GLN A 270 -1.79 10.66 -8.87
CA GLN A 270 -2.96 11.24 -9.54
C GLN A 270 -4.22 10.44 -9.27
N VAL A 271 -4.10 9.12 -9.15
CA VAL A 271 -5.22 8.21 -8.87
C VAL A 271 -5.77 8.43 -7.48
N LEU A 272 -4.91 8.53 -6.46
CA LEU A 272 -5.36 8.88 -5.12
C LEU A 272 -6.04 10.27 -5.11
N LYS A 273 -5.42 11.28 -5.74
CA LYS A 273 -5.97 12.64 -5.79
C LYS A 273 -7.33 12.75 -6.49
N SER A 274 -7.53 11.99 -7.56
CA SER A 274 -8.78 12.02 -8.34
C SER A 274 -9.93 11.27 -7.67
N ASN A 275 -9.63 10.40 -6.71
CA ASN A 275 -10.61 9.60 -5.98
C ASN A 275 -10.80 10.10 -4.53
N SER A 276 -10.29 11.30 -4.23
CA SER A 276 -10.56 11.99 -2.98
C SER A 276 -12.07 12.37 -2.89
N PHE A 277 -12.79 11.79 -1.92
CA PHE A 277 -14.05 12.21 -1.27
C PHE A 277 -14.18 13.72 -0.96
N GLY A 278 -14.34 14.51 -2.01
CA GLY A 278 -14.62 15.95 -1.89
C GLY A 278 -14.90 16.64 -3.22
N ASN A 279 -14.56 16.00 -4.35
CA ASN A 279 -14.83 16.54 -5.68
C ASN A 279 -16.19 16.13 -6.26
N LYS A 280 -17.23 16.11 -5.43
CA LYS A 280 -18.58 16.45 -5.92
C LYS A 280 -18.86 17.87 -5.43
N PRO A 281 -18.99 18.87 -6.32
CA PRO A 281 -19.66 20.09 -5.92
C PRO A 281 -21.08 19.72 -5.45
N LEU A 282 -21.48 20.25 -4.30
CA LEU A 282 -22.90 20.39 -3.96
C LEU A 282 -23.60 21.20 -5.06
#